data_AF-A0AAU9RRV0-F1
#
_entry.id   AF-A0AAU9RRV0-F1
#
_cell.length_a   1.000
_cell.length_b   1.000
_cell.length_c   1.000
_cell.angle_alpha   90.00
_cell.angle_beta   90.00
_cell.angle_gamma   90.00
#
_symmetry.space_group_name_H-M   'P 1'
#
loop_
_entity.id
_entity.type
_entity.pdbx_description
1 polymer ?
#
loop_
_entity_poly.entity_id
_entity_poly.type
_entity_poly.pdbx_seq_one_letter_code
_entity_poly.pdbx_strand_id
1 'polypeptide(L)'
;MASHGGEVAIELLPLVRVYKDGTIERLADPPYVPPSSTPDKDTGVSSKDIVISSNVSARLFLPKATSTQKLPLLVYYHGGGFCIESAFSAVHHLYLNRLAAASGALAVSVEYRRAPEHPLPTAYDDCWEALRWVAEPTQRDPWLGEHGDFGRIFIGGDSAGANIVHNILMRVSMEELPGGLKLAGAFLTHPYFFGSEPIGSEPKHGLEQLLPYR
;
A
#
# COMPACT_ATOMS: atom_id res chain seq x y z
N MET A 1 -2.83 26.44 11.10
CA MET A 1 -1.61 25.65 10.84
C MET A 1 -0.47 26.40 11.49
N ALA A 2 0.21 25.80 12.47
CA ALA A 2 1.39 26.42 13.06
C ALA A 2 2.51 26.34 12.02
N SER A 3 3.02 27.48 11.56
CA SER A 3 4.25 27.49 10.77
C SER A 3 5.37 26.99 11.67
N HIS A 4 5.84 25.76 11.48
CA HIS A 4 7.09 25.33 12.09
C HIS A 4 8.19 26.24 11.54
N GLY A 5 8.70 27.14 12.38
CA GLY A 5 9.75 28.11 12.03
C GLY A 5 11.14 27.48 11.88
N GLY A 6 11.22 26.18 11.60
CA GLY A 6 12.47 25.46 11.38
C GLY A 6 13.01 25.73 9.98
N GLU A 7 14.34 25.71 9.83
CA GLU A 7 14.98 25.83 8.53
C GLU A 7 14.75 24.55 7.71
N VAL A 8 14.28 24.69 6.47
CA VAL A 8 14.00 23.56 5.57
C VAL A 8 15.31 22.97 5.05
N ALA A 9 15.45 21.65 5.10
CA ALA A 9 16.57 20.89 4.57
C ALA A 9 16.28 20.32 3.18
N ILE A 10 15.10 19.72 2.99
CA ILE A 10 14.65 19.12 1.73
C ILE A 10 13.19 19.48 1.54
N GLU A 11 12.82 19.86 0.32
CA GLU A 11 11.44 20.10 -0.04
C GLU A 11 11.11 19.33 -1.32
N LEU A 12 10.09 18.46 -1.26
CA LEU A 12 9.55 17.78 -2.43
C LEU A 12 8.08 18.17 -2.54
N LEU A 13 7.82 19.40 -3.00
CA LEU A 13 6.46 19.90 -3.13
C LEU A 13 5.71 19.18 -4.25
N PRO A 14 4.39 18.92 -4.07
CA PRO A 14 3.57 19.24 -2.90
C PRO A 14 3.52 18.11 -1.84
N LEU A 15 4.46 17.17 -1.85
CA LEU A 15 4.37 15.90 -1.09
C LEU A 15 4.87 16.06 0.35
N VAL A 16 6.15 16.40 0.52
CA VAL A 16 6.81 16.41 1.83
C VAL A 16 7.78 17.58 1.97
N ARG A 17 7.96 18.03 3.21
CA ARG A 17 8.99 18.97 3.63
C ARG A 17 9.76 18.38 4.80
N VAL A 18 11.08 18.38 4.72
CA VAL A 18 12.00 17.90 5.75
C VAL A 18 12.76 19.10 6.30
N TYR A 19 12.74 19.26 7.61
CA TYR A 19 13.43 20.33 8.32
C TYR A 19 14.82 19.88 8.78
N LYS A 20 15.75 20.82 8.98
CA LYS A 20 17.11 20.53 9.44
C LYS A 20 17.18 19.87 10.82
N ASP A 21 16.13 20.00 11.63
CA ASP A 21 16.01 19.31 12.91
C ASP A 21 15.52 17.85 12.79
N GLY A 22 15.26 17.37 11.56
CA GLY A 22 14.76 16.03 11.28
C GLY A 22 13.23 15.92 11.26
N THR A 23 12.50 17.00 11.56
CA THR A 23 11.03 17.01 11.47
C THR A 23 10.60 16.80 10.02
N ILE A 24 9.57 15.98 9.80
CA ILE A 24 8.99 15.72 8.48
C ILE A 24 7.54 16.14 8.49
N GLU A 25 7.20 17.09 7.62
CA GLU A 25 5.84 17.54 7.36
C GLU A 25 5.35 16.91 6.05
N ARG A 26 4.27 16.12 6.13
CA ARG A 26 3.59 15.55 4.96
C ARG A 26 2.47 16.50 4.56
N LEU A 27 2.63 17.13 3.40
CA LEU A 27 1.81 18.26 2.97
C LEU A 27 0.54 17.84 2.22
N ALA A 28 0.52 16.59 1.73
CA ALA A 28 -0.56 16.06 0.89
C ALA A 28 -1.19 14.77 1.46
N ASP A 29 -0.93 14.42 2.72
CA ASP A 29 -1.59 13.26 3.35
C ASP A 29 -3.09 13.52 3.50
N PRO A 30 -3.96 12.66 2.94
CA PRO A 30 -5.38 12.76 3.18
C PRO A 30 -5.73 12.44 4.64
N PRO A 31 -6.92 12.84 5.12
CA PRO A 31 -7.31 12.59 6.50
C PRO A 31 -7.44 11.09 6.77
N TYR A 32 -7.11 10.70 8.00
CA TYR A 32 -7.37 9.36 8.53
C TYR A 32 -8.88 9.06 8.56
N VAL A 33 -9.25 7.82 8.22
CA VAL A 33 -10.59 7.29 8.38
C VAL A 33 -10.53 6.08 9.32
N PRO A 34 -11.36 6.01 10.38
CA PRO A 34 -11.39 4.83 11.25
C PRO A 34 -11.97 3.62 10.52
N PRO A 35 -11.55 2.39 10.88
CA PRO A 35 -12.20 1.20 10.37
C PRO A 35 -13.61 1.08 10.95
N SER A 36 -14.49 0.33 10.29
CA SER A 36 -15.86 0.08 10.74
C SER A 36 -16.23 -1.38 10.61
N SER A 37 -16.53 -2.03 11.74
CA SER A 37 -17.10 -3.38 11.75
C SER A 37 -18.55 -3.38 11.25
N THR A 38 -19.28 -2.28 11.42
CA THR A 38 -20.58 -2.06 10.79
C THR A 38 -20.41 -1.97 9.28
N PRO A 39 -21.10 -2.82 8.49
CA PRO A 39 -21.01 -2.78 7.04
C PRO A 39 -21.35 -1.39 6.49
N ASP A 40 -20.52 -0.92 5.55
CA ASP A 40 -20.80 0.28 4.78
C ASP A 40 -22.17 0.18 4.10
N LYS A 41 -22.93 1.28 4.08
CA LYS A 41 -24.32 1.26 3.59
C LYS A 41 -24.42 1.07 2.09
N ASP A 42 -23.44 1.56 1.34
CA ASP A 42 -23.44 1.54 -0.12
C ASP A 42 -22.79 0.26 -0.65
N THR A 43 -21.73 -0.20 0.01
CA THR A 43 -20.93 -1.33 -0.49
C THR A 43 -21.10 -2.62 0.32
N GLY A 44 -21.64 -2.54 1.54
CA GLY A 44 -21.76 -3.68 2.44
C GLY A 44 -20.43 -4.20 2.99
N VAL A 45 -19.33 -3.45 2.82
CA VAL A 45 -17.99 -3.84 3.26
C VAL A 45 -17.77 -3.44 4.72
N SER A 46 -17.26 -4.36 5.52
CA SER A 46 -16.72 -4.09 6.85
C SER A 46 -15.21 -3.94 6.80
N SER A 47 -14.62 -3.18 7.72
CA SER A 47 -13.18 -3.01 7.83
C SER A 47 -12.67 -3.09 9.26
N LYS A 48 -11.40 -3.49 9.43
CA LYS A 48 -10.68 -3.47 10.71
C LYS A 48 -9.19 -3.27 10.48
N ASP A 49 -8.53 -2.66 11.45
CA ASP A 49 -7.08 -2.48 11.47
C ASP A 49 -6.44 -3.63 12.24
N ILE A 50 -5.31 -4.12 11.75
CA ILE A 50 -4.54 -5.22 12.33
C ILE A 50 -3.06 -4.85 12.41
N VAL A 51 -2.35 -5.47 13.36
CA VAL A 51 -0.90 -5.37 13.48
C VAL A 51 -0.30 -6.67 12.95
N ILE A 52 0.58 -6.58 11.96
CA ILE A 52 1.29 -7.72 11.38
C ILE A 52 2.58 -7.98 12.15
N SER A 53 3.30 -6.90 12.47
CA SER A 53 4.51 -6.93 13.30
C SER A 53 4.73 -5.59 14.00
N SER A 54 5.89 -5.40 14.63
CA SER A 54 6.22 -4.12 15.29
C SER A 54 6.29 -2.94 14.32
N ASN A 55 6.49 -3.20 13.01
CA ASN A 55 6.68 -2.16 12.00
C ASN A 55 5.59 -2.12 10.93
N VAL A 56 4.84 -3.22 10.77
CA VAL A 56 3.87 -3.37 9.68
C VAL A 56 2.48 -3.55 10.26
N SER A 57 1.53 -2.79 9.72
CA SER A 57 0.11 -2.94 10.02
C SER A 57 -0.69 -3.00 8.71
N ALA A 58 -1.97 -3.29 8.80
CA ALA A 58 -2.83 -3.30 7.62
C ALA A 58 -4.28 -3.01 7.98
N ARG A 59 -5.05 -2.57 6.99
CA ARG A 59 -6.51 -2.55 7.05
C ARG A 59 -7.09 -3.69 6.24
N LEU A 60 -7.93 -4.49 6.87
CA LEU A 60 -8.72 -5.52 6.20
C LEU A 60 -10.04 -4.93 5.70
N PHE A 61 -10.50 -5.37 4.54
CA PHE A 61 -11.81 -5.05 3.96
C PHE A 61 -12.53 -6.35 3.61
N LEU A 62 -13.56 -6.68 4.38
CA LEU A 62 -14.39 -7.87 4.20
C LEU A 62 -15.68 -7.48 3.48
N PRO A 63 -15.86 -7.86 2.20
CA PRO A 63 -17.14 -7.67 1.53
C PRO A 63 -18.20 -8.59 2.10
N LYS A 64 -19.47 -8.19 1.95
CA LYS A 64 -20.61 -9.02 2.35
C LYS A 64 -20.56 -10.37 1.63
N ALA A 65 -20.52 -11.46 2.38
CA ALA A 65 -20.61 -12.80 1.83
C ALA A 65 -21.94 -12.98 1.08
N THR A 66 -21.86 -13.25 -0.21
CA THR A 66 -23.03 -13.55 -1.07
C THR A 66 -23.26 -15.06 -1.21
N SER A 67 -22.31 -15.88 -0.75
CA SER A 67 -22.39 -17.34 -0.74
C SER A 67 -21.53 -17.92 0.39
N THR A 68 -21.53 -19.25 0.53
CA THR A 68 -20.64 -19.99 1.45
C THR A 68 -19.23 -20.19 0.90
N GLN A 69 -18.92 -19.72 -0.31
CA GLN A 69 -17.61 -19.88 -0.91
C GLN A 69 -16.58 -18.94 -0.26
N LYS A 70 -15.34 -19.41 -0.17
CA LYS A 70 -14.20 -18.58 0.22
C LYS A 70 -13.94 -17.50 -0.84
N LEU A 71 -13.54 -16.33 -0.39
CA LEU A 71 -13.31 -15.13 -1.17
C LEU A 71 -11.86 -15.08 -1.68
N PRO A 72 -11.60 -14.64 -2.92
CA PRO A 72 -10.25 -14.29 -3.35
C PRO A 72 -9.59 -13.33 -2.36
N LEU A 73 -8.28 -13.45 -2.19
CA LEU A 73 -7.50 -12.55 -1.35
C LEU A 73 -6.82 -11.50 -2.23
N LEU A 74 -6.86 -10.24 -1.79
CA LEU A 74 -6.13 -9.15 -2.43
C LEU A 74 -5.18 -8.51 -1.41
N VAL A 75 -3.87 -8.63 -1.59
CA VAL A 75 -2.91 -7.82 -0.83
C VAL A 75 -2.61 -6.55 -1.63
N TYR A 76 -2.91 -5.40 -1.06
CA TYR A 76 -2.84 -4.10 -1.73
C TYR A 76 -1.77 -3.20 -1.12
N TYR A 77 -1.01 -2.53 -1.98
CA TYR A 77 0.02 -1.56 -1.61
C TYR A 77 -0.37 -0.18 -2.17
N HIS A 78 -0.51 0.80 -1.29
CA HIS A 78 -0.98 2.14 -1.66
C HIS A 78 0.06 2.93 -2.47
N GLY A 79 -0.40 3.95 -3.20
CA GLY A 79 0.46 4.92 -3.88
C GLY A 79 1.04 5.98 -2.93
N GLY A 80 1.47 7.12 -3.48
CA GLY A 80 1.98 8.24 -2.68
C GLY A 80 3.49 8.45 -2.77
N GLY A 81 4.13 8.00 -3.87
CA GLY A 81 5.55 8.27 -4.12
C GLY A 81 6.50 7.74 -3.06
N PHE A 82 6.09 6.70 -2.31
CA PHE A 82 6.75 6.17 -1.11
C PHE A 82 6.81 7.11 0.11
N CYS A 83 6.26 8.32 0.02
CA CYS A 83 6.45 9.37 1.02
C CYS A 83 5.17 9.79 1.74
N ILE A 84 4.04 9.77 1.04
CA ILE A 84 2.72 10.20 1.53
C ILE A 84 1.70 9.06 1.40
N GLU A 85 0.45 9.34 1.77
CA GLU A 85 -0.67 8.40 1.82
C GLU A 85 -0.52 7.33 2.91
N SER A 86 -1.59 6.58 3.12
CA SER A 86 -1.69 5.52 4.13
C SER A 86 -2.81 4.56 3.73
N ALA A 87 -2.70 3.29 4.10
CA ALA A 87 -3.80 2.32 4.09
C ALA A 87 -5.01 2.80 4.91
N PHE A 88 -4.81 3.76 5.82
CA PHE A 88 -5.83 4.36 6.65
C PHE A 88 -6.34 5.71 6.13
N SER A 89 -5.80 6.22 5.02
CA SER A 89 -6.20 7.50 4.43
C SER A 89 -7.61 7.41 3.81
N ALA A 90 -8.32 8.54 3.75
CA ALA A 90 -9.65 8.59 3.16
C ALA A 90 -9.68 8.15 1.68
N VAL A 91 -8.63 8.50 0.92
CA VAL A 91 -8.53 8.16 -0.50
C VAL A 91 -8.42 6.65 -0.69
N HIS A 92 -7.48 6.03 0.01
CA HIS A 92 -7.24 4.59 -0.11
C HIS A 92 -8.34 3.77 0.58
N HIS A 93 -8.90 4.23 1.70
CA HIS A 93 -10.06 3.60 2.31
C HIS A 93 -11.24 3.54 1.33
N LEU A 94 -11.59 4.67 0.71
CA LEU A 94 -12.71 4.73 -0.24
C LEU A 94 -12.48 3.82 -1.46
N TYR A 95 -11.26 3.84 -2.00
CA TYR A 95 -10.89 3.01 -3.14
C TYR A 95 -10.97 1.52 -2.81
N LEU A 96 -10.35 1.06 -1.71
CA LEU A 96 -10.34 -0.35 -1.32
C LEU A 96 -11.73 -0.85 -0.89
N ASN A 97 -12.52 -0.01 -0.24
CA ASN A 97 -13.90 -0.33 0.10
C ASN A 97 -14.72 -0.65 -1.17
N ARG A 98 -14.63 0.21 -2.20
CA ARG A 98 -15.30 -0.04 -3.49
C ARG A 98 -14.72 -1.23 -4.25
N LEU A 99 -13.39 -1.38 -4.24
CA LEU A 99 -12.73 -2.47 -4.94
C LEU A 99 -13.07 -3.84 -4.32
N ALA A 100 -13.07 -3.96 -3.00
CA ALA A 100 -13.46 -5.18 -2.29
C ALA A 100 -14.90 -5.58 -2.62
N ALA A 101 -15.82 -4.62 -2.63
CA ALA A 101 -17.22 -4.87 -3.00
C ALA A 101 -17.39 -5.29 -4.47
N ALA A 102 -16.71 -4.60 -5.39
CA ALA A 102 -16.82 -4.89 -6.83
C ALA A 102 -16.17 -6.22 -7.22
N SER A 103 -15.06 -6.57 -6.59
CA SER A 103 -14.32 -7.82 -6.88
C SER A 103 -14.80 -9.03 -6.08
N GLY A 104 -15.52 -8.81 -4.99
CA GLY A 104 -15.84 -9.85 -4.01
C GLY A 104 -14.59 -10.41 -3.31
N ALA A 105 -13.49 -9.65 -3.27
CA ALA A 105 -12.24 -10.07 -2.64
C ALA A 105 -12.14 -9.54 -1.20
N LEU A 106 -11.60 -10.36 -0.31
CA LEU A 106 -11.14 -9.93 1.00
C LEU A 106 -9.78 -9.23 0.81
N ALA A 107 -9.75 -7.91 1.03
CA ALA A 107 -8.56 -7.12 0.79
C ALA A 107 -7.75 -6.86 2.07
N VAL A 108 -6.43 -6.84 1.93
CA VAL A 108 -5.42 -6.52 2.94
C VAL A 108 -4.65 -5.30 2.43
N SER A 109 -5.03 -4.10 2.87
CA SER A 109 -4.35 -2.85 2.51
C SER A 109 -3.19 -2.63 3.48
N VAL A 110 -1.96 -2.79 3.00
CA VAL A 110 -0.76 -2.78 3.85
C VAL A 110 -0.32 -1.36 4.16
N GLU A 111 -0.12 -1.07 5.44
CA GLU A 111 0.52 0.14 5.93
C GLU A 111 2.02 -0.14 6.09
N TYR A 112 2.79 0.30 5.10
CA TYR A 112 4.25 0.13 5.07
C TYR A 112 4.97 1.42 5.50
N ARG A 113 6.23 1.30 5.94
CA ARG A 113 7.02 2.47 6.32
C ARG A 113 7.41 3.32 5.12
N ARG A 114 7.33 4.64 5.29
CA ARG A 114 7.48 5.64 4.23
C ARG A 114 8.83 6.35 4.32
N ALA A 115 9.32 6.78 3.16
CA ALA A 115 10.39 7.74 3.07
C ALA A 115 9.91 9.13 3.53
N PRO A 116 10.83 10.02 3.95
CA PRO A 116 12.29 9.83 4.05
C PRO A 116 12.75 9.17 5.36
N GLU A 117 11.89 8.94 6.36
CA GLU A 117 12.25 8.24 7.60
C GLU A 117 12.80 6.84 7.34
N HIS A 118 12.20 6.16 6.37
CA HIS A 118 12.51 4.79 5.99
C HIS A 118 12.67 4.70 4.47
N PRO A 119 13.86 5.02 3.92
CA PRO A 119 14.10 4.96 2.49
C PRO A 119 13.98 3.52 1.97
N LEU A 120 13.80 3.39 0.65
CA LEU A 120 13.86 2.09 -0.02
C LEU A 120 15.20 1.40 0.30
N PRO A 121 15.22 0.07 0.50
CA PRO A 121 14.17 -0.91 0.18
C PRO A 121 13.13 -1.16 1.28
N THR A 122 13.06 -0.35 2.35
CA THR A 122 12.23 -0.66 3.54
C THR A 122 10.77 -1.00 3.21
N ALA A 123 10.13 -0.23 2.33
CA ALA A 123 8.75 -0.50 1.93
C ALA A 123 8.60 -1.86 1.21
N TYR A 124 9.60 -2.30 0.44
CA TYR A 124 9.58 -3.62 -0.20
C TYR A 124 9.65 -4.75 0.82
N ASP A 125 10.48 -4.58 1.85
CA ASP A 125 10.60 -5.58 2.93
C ASP A 125 9.33 -5.64 3.77
N ASP A 126 8.73 -4.51 4.11
CA ASP A 126 7.47 -4.45 4.87
C ASP A 126 6.32 -5.11 4.09
N CYS A 127 6.21 -4.83 2.79
CA CYS A 127 5.16 -5.42 1.95
C CYS A 127 5.41 -6.91 1.65
N TRP A 128 6.67 -7.35 1.61
CA TRP A 128 7.02 -8.76 1.55
C TRP A 128 6.65 -9.49 2.84
N GLU A 129 6.97 -8.90 3.99
CA GLU A 129 6.60 -9.40 5.32
C GLU A 129 5.08 -9.55 5.43
N ALA A 130 4.31 -8.54 5.00
CA ALA A 130 2.85 -8.59 4.98
C ALA A 130 2.32 -9.73 4.10
N LEU A 131 2.88 -9.93 2.89
CA LEU A 131 2.46 -11.02 2.01
C LEU A 131 2.77 -12.40 2.61
N ARG A 132 3.93 -12.56 3.24
CA ARG A 132 4.29 -13.79 3.95
C ARG A 132 3.37 -14.04 5.14
N TRP A 133 3.01 -13.00 5.89
CA TRP A 133 2.08 -13.09 7.01
C TRP A 133 0.68 -13.54 6.55
N VAL A 134 0.19 -13.02 5.42
CA VAL A 134 -1.07 -13.51 4.81
C VAL A 134 -0.97 -15.01 4.46
N ALA A 135 0.17 -15.42 3.91
CA ALA A 135 0.43 -16.81 3.54
C ALA A 135 0.58 -17.76 4.75
N GLU A 136 1.00 -17.27 5.92
CA GLU A 136 1.27 -18.06 7.13
C GLU A 136 -0.02 -18.43 7.88
N PRO A 137 -0.45 -19.72 7.90
CA PRO A 137 -1.72 -20.11 8.49
C PRO A 137 -1.81 -19.88 10.00
N THR A 138 -0.68 -19.91 10.72
CA THR A 138 -0.66 -19.86 12.19
C THR A 138 -0.71 -18.46 12.78
N GLN A 139 -0.40 -17.44 11.98
CA GLN A 139 -0.25 -16.05 12.46
C GLN A 139 -1.30 -15.09 11.89
N ARG A 140 -1.97 -15.48 10.81
CA ARG A 140 -2.91 -14.60 10.11
C ARG A 140 -4.22 -14.38 10.88
N ASP A 141 -4.83 -13.24 10.62
CA ASP A 141 -6.10 -12.82 11.23
C ASP A 141 -7.27 -13.80 10.92
N PRO A 142 -8.22 -14.00 11.86
CA PRO A 142 -9.37 -14.89 11.66
C PRO A 142 -10.19 -14.62 10.40
N TRP A 143 -10.37 -13.36 9.96
CA TRP A 143 -11.10 -13.07 8.72
C TRP A 143 -10.46 -13.73 7.51
N LEU A 144 -9.12 -13.75 7.46
CA LEU A 144 -8.40 -14.42 6.38
C LEU A 144 -8.58 -15.93 6.44
N GLY A 145 -8.52 -16.54 7.62
CA GLY A 145 -8.75 -17.99 7.78
C GLY A 145 -10.21 -18.42 7.49
N GLU A 146 -11.17 -17.65 7.98
CA GLU A 146 -12.60 -17.95 7.93
C GLU A 146 -13.24 -17.60 6.59
N HIS A 147 -12.73 -16.59 5.87
CA HIS A 147 -13.33 -16.14 4.62
C HIS A 147 -12.40 -16.25 3.40
N GLY A 148 -11.09 -16.30 3.58
CA GLY A 148 -10.11 -16.26 2.49
C GLY A 148 -9.91 -17.56 1.73
N ASP A 149 -9.73 -17.45 0.41
CA ASP A 149 -9.32 -18.50 -0.51
C ASP A 149 -7.84 -18.36 -0.86
N PHE A 150 -7.01 -19.16 -0.19
CA PHE A 150 -5.55 -19.15 -0.39
C PHE A 150 -5.12 -19.78 -1.71
N GLY A 151 -6.03 -20.39 -2.48
CA GLY A 151 -5.78 -20.77 -3.87
C GLY A 151 -5.92 -19.61 -4.86
N ARG A 152 -6.47 -18.46 -4.42
CA ARG A 152 -6.74 -17.28 -5.25
C ARG A 152 -6.22 -16.00 -4.59
N ILE A 153 -4.90 -15.92 -4.43
CA ILE A 153 -4.21 -14.75 -3.89
C ILE A 153 -3.77 -13.83 -5.02
N PHE A 154 -4.18 -12.57 -4.96
CA PHE A 154 -3.78 -11.52 -5.87
C PHE A 154 -3.00 -10.44 -5.12
N ILE A 155 -2.08 -9.79 -5.81
CA ILE A 155 -1.44 -8.57 -5.31
C ILE A 155 -1.76 -7.38 -6.22
N GLY A 156 -1.88 -6.19 -5.65
CA GLY A 156 -2.27 -5.01 -6.39
C GLY A 156 -1.69 -3.73 -5.79
N GLY A 157 -1.60 -2.70 -6.61
CA GLY A 157 -1.16 -1.39 -6.15
C GLY A 157 -1.28 -0.33 -7.24
N ASP A 158 -1.12 0.92 -6.82
CA ASP A 158 -1.11 2.09 -7.69
C ASP A 158 0.18 2.90 -7.49
N SER A 159 0.67 3.56 -8.55
CA SER A 159 1.86 4.42 -8.46
C SER A 159 3.07 3.72 -7.82
N ALA A 160 3.58 4.24 -6.71
CA ALA A 160 4.62 3.62 -5.88
C ALA A 160 4.24 2.22 -5.39
N GLY A 161 2.97 1.99 -5.03
CA GLY A 161 2.46 0.67 -4.68
C GLY A 161 2.51 -0.33 -5.84
N ALA A 162 2.27 0.12 -7.08
CA ALA A 162 2.47 -0.72 -8.26
C ALA A 162 3.96 -1.02 -8.54
N ASN A 163 4.88 -0.13 -8.17
CA ASN A 163 6.31 -0.43 -8.15
C ASN A 163 6.66 -1.49 -7.07
N ILE A 164 6.03 -1.44 -5.89
CA ILE A 164 6.14 -2.48 -4.87
C ILE A 164 5.64 -3.82 -5.41
N VAL A 165 4.47 -3.86 -6.08
CA VAL A 165 3.94 -5.07 -6.73
C VAL A 165 4.99 -5.68 -7.67
N HIS A 166 5.61 -4.87 -8.54
CA HIS A 166 6.62 -5.35 -9.47
C HIS A 166 7.80 -6.02 -8.73
N ASN A 167 8.34 -5.36 -7.71
CA ASN A 167 9.47 -5.90 -6.94
C ASN A 167 9.10 -7.17 -6.18
N ILE A 168 7.87 -7.27 -5.66
CA ILE A 168 7.37 -8.48 -5.01
C ILE A 168 7.21 -9.62 -5.99
N LEU A 169 6.72 -9.39 -7.22
CA LEU A 169 6.65 -10.43 -8.25
C LEU A 169 8.03 -10.99 -8.58
N MET A 170 9.03 -10.11 -8.69
CA MET A 170 10.42 -10.54 -8.88
C MET A 170 10.90 -11.38 -7.69
N ARG A 171 10.59 -10.96 -6.46
CA ARG A 171 10.96 -11.68 -5.23
C ARG A 171 10.30 -13.06 -5.13
N VAL A 172 9.01 -13.17 -5.45
CA VAL A 172 8.26 -14.46 -5.46
C VAL A 172 8.86 -15.47 -6.45
N SER A 173 9.50 -15.01 -7.53
CA SER A 173 10.20 -15.91 -8.47
C SER A 173 11.47 -16.54 -7.91
N MET A 174 12.03 -15.96 -6.84
CA MET A 174 13.28 -16.37 -6.20
C MET A 174 13.08 -16.96 -4.80
N GLU A 175 12.01 -16.55 -4.10
CA GLU A 175 11.66 -16.98 -2.74
C GLU A 175 10.22 -17.50 -2.70
N GLU A 176 10.03 -18.74 -2.23
CA GLU A 176 8.70 -19.33 -2.09
C GLU A 176 7.90 -18.70 -0.93
N LEU A 177 6.58 -18.56 -1.12
CA LEU A 177 5.68 -18.19 -0.04
C LEU A 177 5.46 -19.38 0.91
N PRO A 178 5.21 -19.12 2.22
CA PRO A 178 4.84 -20.15 3.19
C PRO A 178 3.76 -21.10 2.68
N GLY A 179 3.95 -22.40 2.92
CA GLY A 179 3.00 -23.44 2.50
C GLY A 179 2.96 -23.71 0.99
N GLY A 180 3.90 -23.19 0.20
CA GLY A 180 3.93 -23.39 -1.26
C GLY A 180 2.81 -22.63 -1.99
N LEU A 181 2.25 -21.60 -1.34
CA LEU A 181 1.19 -20.77 -1.91
C LEU A 181 1.70 -20.00 -3.15
N LYS A 182 0.79 -19.78 -4.09
CA LYS A 182 1.08 -19.08 -5.35
C LYS A 182 0.18 -17.86 -5.51
N LEU A 183 0.72 -16.85 -6.17
CA LEU A 183 -0.08 -15.74 -6.66
C LEU A 183 -0.87 -16.18 -7.89
N ALA A 184 -2.18 -15.99 -7.85
CA ALA A 184 -3.09 -16.21 -8.97
C ALA A 184 -2.99 -15.09 -10.02
N GLY A 185 -2.57 -13.89 -9.60
CA GLY A 185 -2.33 -12.77 -10.50
C GLY A 185 -1.89 -11.50 -9.78
N ALA A 186 -1.58 -10.48 -10.56
CA ALA A 186 -1.26 -9.15 -10.06
C ALA A 186 -1.82 -8.08 -10.98
N PHE A 187 -2.13 -6.90 -10.43
CA PHE A 187 -2.45 -5.72 -11.23
C PHE A 187 -1.63 -4.51 -10.78
N LEU A 188 -1.17 -3.73 -11.75
CA LEU A 188 -0.29 -2.58 -11.55
C LEU A 188 -0.97 -1.37 -12.19
N THR A 189 -1.47 -0.45 -11.36
CA THR A 189 -2.13 0.76 -11.85
C THR A 189 -1.13 1.90 -11.94
N HIS A 190 -0.88 2.41 -13.15
CA HIS A 190 0.10 3.49 -13.42
C HIS A 190 1.45 3.32 -12.70
N PRO A 191 2.17 2.20 -12.89
CA PRO A 191 3.35 1.86 -12.09
C PRO A 191 4.44 2.96 -12.11
N TYR A 192 4.90 3.34 -10.93
CA TYR A 192 5.91 4.38 -10.75
C TYR A 192 7.31 3.83 -11.07
N PHE A 193 7.74 4.03 -12.31
CA PHE A 193 9.09 3.73 -12.76
C PHE A 193 9.77 5.01 -13.25
N PHE A 194 11.05 5.13 -12.96
CA PHE A 194 11.89 6.23 -13.41
C PHE A 194 13.22 5.66 -13.92
N GLY A 195 13.78 6.32 -14.92
CA GLY A 195 15.13 6.09 -15.42
C GLY A 195 15.93 7.39 -15.41
N SER A 196 17.25 7.28 -15.55
CA SER A 196 18.11 8.45 -15.73
C SER A 196 17.92 9.11 -17.10
N GLU A 197 17.49 8.34 -18.09
CA GLU A 197 17.26 8.81 -19.45
C GLU A 197 15.76 8.92 -19.73
N PRO A 198 15.28 10.08 -20.25
CA PRO A 198 13.89 10.26 -20.64
C PRO A 198 13.46 9.29 -21.75
N ILE A 199 12.27 8.73 -21.64
CA ILE A 199 11.69 7.84 -22.66
C ILE A 199 10.49 8.48 -23.37
N GLY A 200 10.37 8.20 -24.68
CA GLY A 200 9.23 8.64 -25.48
C GLY A 200 9.04 10.16 -25.50
N SER A 201 7.90 10.62 -24.96
CA SER A 201 7.53 12.04 -24.89
C SER A 201 7.98 12.74 -23.60
N GLU A 202 8.78 12.07 -22.76
CA GLU A 202 9.31 12.69 -21.54
C GLU A 202 10.24 13.87 -21.88
N PRO A 203 10.23 14.94 -21.07
CA PRO A 203 11.06 16.11 -21.32
C PRO A 203 12.55 15.75 -21.30
N LYS A 204 13.27 16.06 -22.38
CA LYS A 204 14.74 15.80 -22.48
C LYS A 204 15.61 16.76 -21.66
N HIS A 205 15.04 17.90 -21.28
CA HIS A 205 15.72 18.97 -20.55
C HIS A 205 14.74 19.54 -19.52
N GLY A 206 15.25 19.99 -18.36
CA GLY A 206 14.43 20.63 -17.33
C GLY A 206 13.81 19.69 -16.28
N LEU A 207 13.98 18.37 -16.38
CA LEU A 207 13.61 17.45 -15.30
C LEU A 207 14.43 17.73 -14.02
N GLU A 208 15.71 18.05 -14.18
CA GLU A 208 16.60 18.55 -13.12
C GLU A 208 16.20 19.92 -12.55
N GLN A 209 15.39 20.70 -13.27
CA GLN A 209 14.87 22.00 -12.81
C GLN A 209 13.48 21.88 -12.15
N LEU A 210 12.78 20.76 -12.37
CA LEU A 210 11.50 20.42 -11.75
C LEU A 210 11.68 19.63 -10.45
N LEU A 211 12.83 19.00 -10.26
CA LEU A 211 13.23 18.37 -9.01
C LEU A 211 14.06 19.40 -8.22
N PRO A 212 13.54 19.98 -7.13
CA PRO A 212 14.18 21.09 -6.40
C PRO A 212 15.39 20.64 -5.55
N TYR A 213 16.17 19.66 -6.00
CA TYR A 213 17.36 19.21 -5.28
C TYR A 213 18.57 20.06 -5.67
N ARG A 214 18.84 21.08 -4.86
CA ARG A 214 20.19 21.60 -4.60
C ARG A 214 20.43 21.68 -3.11
#